data_AF-A0A517TVS1-F1
#
_entry.id   AF-A0A517TVS1-F1
#
_cell.length_a   1.000
_cell.length_b   1.000
_cell.length_c   1.000
_cell.angle_alpha   90.00
_cell.angle_beta   90.00
_cell.angle_gamma   90.00
#
_symmetry.space_group_name_H-M   'P 1'
#
loop_
_entity.id
_entity.type
_entity.pdbx_description
1 polymer ?
#
loop_
_entity_poly.entity_id
_entity_poly.type
_entity_poly.pdbx_seq_one_letter_code
_entity_poly.pdbx_strand_id
1 'polypeptide(L)'
;MKNAMTVVLLLLGSAGSLSVHGASFFGLGDLPDGATASYAHAVSGDGTTVVGQSASASGLEAIRWTVQGGIVGLGDLAGGIYESSALDVSYDGSVIVGFANIPSFIPTTPPQGGQTAFRWVNGTMTDIEPPSFTSTAFAVSADGSIVAGTRYQATNEPFFAFRAGVNIGRTGRGPVFESAKSLSADGLIAVGVGSFFSALNPEAVGWIPNADPKGYASGLGALPQSSSSVAEAISADGTTIVGHSSGPYGTEATIFTPGPPHGIGDLPGGSLSSRAYGVSGDGRIIVGEASADSGPEAFVWSEAGGMRSLKDILMSSGVDIAGWSLYRAEDVSDDGRVIVGVGVNPMGQWEGWVVMIPEPSSCFLAVWSVGLLGVTSRISRPKNG
;
A
#
# COMPACT_ATOMS: atom_id res chain seq x y z
N MET A 1 -12.31 -29.96 62.13
CA MET A 1 -11.26 -30.37 61.18
C MET A 1 -11.31 -29.36 60.04
N LYS A 2 -10.76 -28.15 60.20
CA LYS A 2 -9.42 -27.73 59.74
C LYS A 2 -9.01 -28.38 58.42
N ASN A 3 -9.16 -27.65 57.32
CA ASN A 3 -8.26 -27.64 56.17
C ASN A 3 -8.36 -26.26 55.52
N ALA A 4 -7.47 -25.36 55.94
CA ALA A 4 -7.19 -24.12 55.25
C ALA A 4 -6.17 -24.44 54.15
N MET A 5 -6.52 -24.19 52.90
CA MET A 5 -5.62 -24.36 51.77
C MET A 5 -4.88 -23.03 51.56
N THR A 6 -3.66 -22.97 52.08
CA THR A 6 -2.73 -21.85 51.87
C THR A 6 -2.18 -21.95 50.46
N VAL A 7 -2.55 -21.00 49.59
CA VAL A 7 -1.84 -20.77 48.32
C VAL A 7 -0.64 -19.88 48.65
N VAL A 8 0.55 -20.44 48.52
CA VAL A 8 1.82 -19.70 48.63
C VAL A 8 2.06 -18.96 47.31
N LEU A 9 1.99 -17.64 47.34
CA LEU A 9 2.44 -16.79 46.25
C LEU A 9 3.97 -16.63 46.38
N LEU A 10 4.73 -17.38 45.59
CA LEU A 10 6.17 -17.16 45.42
C LEU A 10 6.36 -15.98 44.46
N LEU A 11 6.53 -14.78 45.02
CA LEU A 11 7.24 -13.70 44.35
C LEU A 11 8.73 -13.95 44.54
N LEU A 12 9.50 -14.07 43.45
CA LEU A 12 10.91 -13.71 43.35
C LEU A 12 11.39 -13.88 41.90
N GLY A 13 11.90 -12.80 41.30
CA GLY A 13 12.65 -12.86 40.05
C GLY A 13 12.51 -11.61 39.20
N SER A 14 13.24 -10.55 39.57
CA SER A 14 13.58 -9.35 38.79
C SER A 14 12.73 -9.06 37.54
N ALA A 15 11.86 -8.06 37.67
CA ALA A 15 11.41 -7.26 36.53
C ALA A 15 12.65 -6.61 35.89
N GLY A 16 13.30 -7.31 34.98
CA GLY A 16 13.86 -6.64 33.81
C GLY A 16 12.68 -5.92 33.20
N SER A 17 12.74 -4.59 33.17
CA SER A 17 11.76 -3.78 32.47
C SER A 17 11.61 -4.37 31.07
N LEU A 18 10.44 -4.98 30.80
CA LEU A 18 9.96 -5.12 29.45
C LEU A 18 9.91 -3.69 28.93
N SER A 19 10.93 -3.28 28.17
CA SER A 19 10.80 -2.14 27.30
C SER A 19 9.77 -2.59 26.27
N VAL A 20 8.50 -2.30 26.57
CA VAL A 20 7.49 -2.14 25.54
C VAL A 20 8.02 -0.97 24.72
N HIS A 21 8.79 -1.25 23.67
CA HIS A 21 8.95 -0.24 22.64
C HIS A 21 7.51 0.06 22.21
N GLY A 22 7.07 1.30 22.43
CA GLY A 22 5.79 1.74 21.90
C GLY A 22 5.85 1.75 20.37
N ALA A 23 4.70 1.91 19.73
CA ALA A 23 4.71 2.29 18.32
C ALA A 23 5.57 3.55 18.13
N SER A 24 6.27 3.62 17.01
CA SER A 24 7.18 4.71 16.69
C SER A 24 6.74 5.37 15.39
N PHE A 25 6.93 6.68 15.30
CA PHE A 25 6.58 7.49 14.14
C PHE A 25 7.80 8.30 13.70
N PHE A 26 8.08 8.31 12.40
CA PHE A 26 9.17 9.07 11.81
C PHE A 26 8.65 9.82 10.57
N GLY A 27 8.98 11.10 10.47
CA GLY A 27 9.04 11.77 9.17
C GLY A 27 10.26 11.25 8.39
N LEU A 28 10.12 11.09 7.08
CA LEU A 28 11.21 10.62 6.22
C LEU A 28 12.35 11.64 6.14
N GLY A 29 12.05 12.92 6.35
CA GLY A 29 12.91 14.04 6.03
C GLY A 29 13.02 14.27 4.53
N ASP A 30 14.04 15.04 4.15
CA ASP A 30 14.35 15.40 2.76
C ASP A 30 15.80 15.08 2.43
N LEU A 31 16.09 14.94 1.14
CA LEU A 31 17.48 14.90 0.69
C LEU A 31 18.19 16.23 1.01
N PRO A 32 19.51 16.19 1.29
CA PRO A 32 20.29 17.39 1.54
C PRO A 32 20.08 18.45 0.46
N ASP A 33 19.90 19.71 0.90
CA ASP A 33 19.72 20.90 0.06
C ASP A 33 18.47 20.89 -0.85
N GLY A 34 17.53 19.96 -0.64
CA GLY A 34 16.23 19.91 -1.31
C GLY A 34 15.21 20.94 -0.82
N ALA A 35 14.35 21.40 -1.72
CA ALA A 35 13.19 22.24 -1.40
C ALA A 35 12.06 21.38 -0.82
N THR A 36 12.21 20.94 0.43
CA THR A 36 11.23 20.34 1.35
C THR A 36 9.97 19.74 0.72
N ALA A 37 10.09 18.49 0.26
CA ALA A 37 8.98 17.62 -0.07
C ALA A 37 9.51 16.19 -0.23
N SER A 38 8.99 15.26 0.57
CA SER A 38 9.18 13.82 0.38
C SER A 38 7.84 13.09 0.35
N TYR A 39 7.83 11.96 -0.33
CA TYR A 39 6.68 11.07 -0.44
C TYR A 39 7.18 9.65 -0.23
N ALA A 40 6.52 8.90 0.66
CA ALA A 40 6.70 7.45 0.75
C ALA A 40 5.63 6.78 -0.10
N HIS A 41 6.02 5.92 -1.02
CA HIS A 41 5.12 5.22 -1.95
C HIS A 41 4.91 3.75 -1.56
N ALA A 42 5.96 3.06 -1.12
CA ALA A 42 5.89 1.64 -0.77
C ALA A 42 6.86 1.27 0.36
N VAL A 43 6.59 0.14 1.02
CA VAL A 43 7.44 -0.47 2.04
C VAL A 43 7.71 -1.93 1.69
N SER A 44 8.94 -2.40 1.92
CA SER A 44 9.31 -3.80 1.69
C SER A 44 8.48 -4.74 2.57
N GLY A 45 8.26 -5.96 2.08
CA GLY A 45 7.49 -6.97 2.83
C GLY A 45 8.07 -7.29 4.21
N ASP A 46 9.40 -7.20 4.39
CA ASP A 46 10.06 -7.32 5.69
C ASP A 46 9.99 -6.06 6.59
N GLY A 47 9.40 -4.97 6.09
CA GLY A 47 9.20 -3.71 6.79
C GLY A 47 10.46 -2.85 6.96
N THR A 48 11.59 -3.22 6.38
CA THR A 48 12.89 -2.57 6.67
C THR A 48 13.26 -1.43 5.72
N THR A 49 12.65 -1.39 4.54
CA THR A 49 13.00 -0.47 3.46
C THR A 49 11.76 0.26 2.96
N VAL A 50 11.81 1.59 2.95
CA VAL A 50 10.77 2.45 2.39
C VAL A 50 11.29 3.08 1.12
N VAL A 51 10.46 3.19 0.09
CA VAL A 51 10.83 3.85 -1.17
C VAL A 51 9.83 4.93 -1.54
N GLY A 52 10.28 5.87 -2.38
CA GLY A 52 9.43 6.95 -2.85
C GLY A 52 10.20 7.98 -3.65
N GLN A 53 9.92 9.25 -3.40
CA GLN A 53 10.64 10.37 -4.02
C GLN A 53 10.87 11.52 -3.03
N SER A 54 11.92 12.31 -3.26
CA SER A 54 12.20 13.53 -2.51
C SER A 54 12.91 14.57 -3.38
N ALA A 55 12.70 15.84 -3.07
CA ALA A 55 13.44 16.93 -3.71
C ALA A 55 14.90 16.95 -3.26
N SER A 56 15.81 17.17 -4.20
CA SER A 56 17.24 17.42 -3.98
C SER A 56 17.67 18.73 -4.64
N ALA A 57 18.94 19.12 -4.46
CA ALA A 57 19.52 20.27 -5.15
C ALA A 57 19.53 20.12 -6.69
N SER A 58 19.44 18.89 -7.21
CA SER A 58 19.49 18.60 -8.65
C SER A 58 18.10 18.44 -9.28
N GLY A 59 17.10 18.06 -8.49
CA GLY A 59 15.74 17.82 -8.96
C GLY A 59 14.97 16.85 -8.05
N LEU A 60 13.90 16.23 -8.55
CA LEU A 60 13.21 15.18 -7.82
C LEU A 60 13.93 13.84 -8.03
N GLU A 61 14.25 13.16 -6.94
CA GLU A 61 14.95 11.88 -6.99
C GLU A 61 14.14 10.79 -6.33
N ALA A 62 14.19 9.59 -6.93
CA ALA A 62 13.78 8.37 -6.30
C ALA A 62 14.63 8.16 -5.04
N ILE A 63 13.98 7.80 -3.94
CA ILE A 63 14.66 7.60 -2.65
C ILE A 63 14.44 6.20 -2.11
N ARG A 64 15.41 5.78 -1.29
CA ARG A 64 15.30 4.70 -0.33
C ARG A 64 15.51 5.26 1.07
N TRP A 65 14.68 4.86 2.00
CA TRP A 65 14.81 5.17 3.42
C TRP A 65 14.93 3.89 4.25
N THR A 66 15.78 3.92 5.28
CA THR A 66 15.88 2.88 6.31
C THR A 66 16.03 3.53 7.68
N VAL A 67 15.62 2.83 8.74
CA VAL A 67 15.71 3.33 10.12
C VAL A 67 17.15 3.74 10.50
N GLN A 68 18.15 2.96 10.06
CA GLN A 68 19.55 3.20 10.41
C GLN A 68 20.25 4.21 9.48
N GLY A 69 19.83 4.26 8.21
CA GLY A 69 20.49 5.07 7.17
C GLY A 69 19.84 6.43 6.91
N GLY A 70 18.58 6.62 7.32
CA GLY A 70 17.78 7.77 6.89
C GLY A 70 17.46 7.73 5.40
N ILE A 71 17.13 8.90 4.84
CA ILE A 71 16.80 9.05 3.42
C ILE A 71 18.07 9.10 2.56
N VAL A 72 18.08 8.32 1.47
CA VAL A 72 19.18 8.24 0.51
C VAL A 72 18.61 8.31 -0.90
N GLY A 73 19.18 9.17 -1.75
CA GLY A 73 18.82 9.28 -3.15
C GLY A 73 19.36 8.09 -3.94
N LEU A 74 18.53 7.54 -4.82
CA LEU A 74 18.91 6.49 -5.78
C LEU A 74 19.54 7.08 -7.05
N GLY A 75 19.45 8.41 -7.22
CA GLY A 75 19.88 9.12 -8.41
C GLY A 75 18.85 9.04 -9.54
N ASP A 76 19.37 9.15 -10.76
CA ASP A 76 18.59 9.11 -11.99
C ASP A 76 19.26 8.17 -13.00
N LEU A 77 18.54 7.83 -14.07
CA LEU A 77 19.11 7.12 -15.20
C LEU A 77 20.21 7.96 -15.87
N ALA A 78 21.19 7.27 -16.46
CA ALA A 78 22.27 7.95 -17.17
C ALA A 78 21.72 8.81 -18.31
N GLY A 79 22.01 10.12 -18.27
CA GLY A 79 21.49 11.10 -19.24
C GLY A 79 20.10 11.66 -18.91
N GLY A 80 19.53 11.29 -17.76
CA GLY A 80 18.30 11.88 -17.22
C GLY A 80 18.47 13.31 -16.71
N ILE A 81 17.34 13.88 -16.28
CA ILE A 81 17.23 15.30 -15.87
C ILE A 81 16.94 15.47 -14.37
N TYR A 82 17.22 14.46 -13.55
CA TYR A 82 16.90 14.40 -12.12
C TYR A 82 15.41 14.55 -11.84
N GLU A 83 14.64 13.66 -12.46
CA GLU A 83 13.21 13.51 -12.20
C GLU A 83 12.86 12.02 -12.20
N SER A 84 13.12 11.37 -11.06
CA SER A 84 12.89 9.95 -10.83
C SER A 84 12.01 9.70 -9.61
N SER A 85 11.30 8.58 -9.61
CA SER A 85 10.42 8.17 -8.51
C SER A 85 10.42 6.65 -8.38
N ALA A 86 10.65 6.15 -7.16
CA ALA A 86 10.53 4.74 -6.84
C ALA A 86 9.10 4.44 -6.38
N LEU A 87 8.45 3.47 -7.01
CA LEU A 87 7.04 3.16 -6.79
C LEU A 87 6.82 1.86 -6.03
N ASP A 88 7.75 0.90 -6.12
CA ASP A 88 7.65 -0.38 -5.42
C ASP A 88 9.03 -1.00 -5.14
N VAL A 89 9.07 -1.94 -4.19
CA VAL A 89 10.28 -2.54 -3.64
C VAL A 89 10.08 -4.02 -3.30
N SER A 90 11.08 -4.86 -3.59
CA SER A 90 11.05 -6.30 -3.26
C SER A 90 10.99 -6.55 -1.75
N TYR A 91 10.64 -7.77 -1.35
CA TYR A 91 10.41 -8.16 0.04
C TYR A 91 11.58 -7.77 0.98
N ASP A 92 12.81 -7.90 0.49
CA ASP A 92 14.06 -7.66 1.21
C ASP A 92 14.70 -6.28 0.91
N GLY A 93 14.05 -5.44 0.11
CA GLY A 93 14.60 -4.14 -0.28
C GLY A 93 15.78 -4.18 -1.24
N SER A 94 16.07 -5.32 -1.88
CA SER A 94 17.21 -5.48 -2.80
C SER A 94 16.93 -5.00 -4.22
N VAL A 95 15.66 -4.97 -4.63
CA VAL A 95 15.21 -4.51 -5.94
C VAL A 95 14.17 -3.41 -5.76
N ILE A 96 14.39 -2.26 -6.42
CA ILE A 96 13.47 -1.14 -6.41
C ILE A 96 13.09 -0.82 -7.84
N VAL A 97 11.81 -0.55 -8.10
CA VAL A 97 11.31 -0.21 -9.44
C VAL A 97 10.54 1.10 -9.41
N GLY A 98 10.40 1.71 -10.58
CA GLY A 98 9.71 2.98 -10.71
C GLY A 98 9.90 3.56 -12.09
N PHE A 99 10.07 4.88 -12.14
CA PHE A 99 10.34 5.58 -13.39
C PHE A 99 11.33 6.72 -13.23
N ALA A 100 11.93 7.12 -14.35
CA ALA A 100 12.79 8.27 -14.50
C ALA A 100 12.47 9.00 -15.80
N ASN A 101 12.57 10.33 -15.80
CA ASN A 101 12.44 11.11 -17.03
C ASN A 101 13.79 11.25 -17.71
N ILE A 102 13.84 10.79 -18.96
CA ILE A 102 14.98 10.99 -19.84
C ILE A 102 14.58 11.89 -21.02
N PRO A 103 15.45 12.80 -21.49
CA PRO A 103 15.24 13.52 -22.73
C PRO A 103 15.00 12.50 -23.85
N SER A 104 13.86 12.61 -24.54
CA SER A 104 13.43 11.58 -25.48
C SER A 104 14.42 11.38 -26.63
N PHE A 105 14.66 10.12 -26.98
CA PHE A 105 15.36 9.71 -28.19
C PHE A 105 14.47 9.70 -29.43
N ILE A 106 13.15 9.95 -29.27
CA ILE A 106 12.24 10.06 -30.41
C ILE A 106 12.42 11.45 -31.02
N PRO A 107 12.73 11.57 -32.33
CA PRO A 107 12.79 12.85 -33.02
C PRO A 107 11.36 13.37 -33.25
N THR A 108 10.68 13.79 -32.17
CA THR A 108 9.46 14.59 -32.24
C THR A 108 9.84 16.07 -32.21
N THR A 109 9.05 16.91 -32.88
CA THR A 109 9.19 18.36 -32.86
C THR A 109 7.91 18.99 -32.32
N PRO A 110 7.91 19.61 -31.12
CA PRO A 110 9.04 19.71 -30.19
C PRO A 110 9.38 18.36 -29.53
N PRO A 111 10.63 18.14 -29.09
CA PRO A 111 10.98 16.95 -28.32
C PRO A 111 10.13 16.91 -27.06
N GLN A 112 9.39 15.82 -26.88
CA GLN A 112 8.61 15.55 -25.68
C GLN A 112 9.43 14.60 -24.82
N GLY A 113 9.73 14.96 -23.56
CA GLY A 113 10.40 14.07 -22.62
C GLY A 113 9.63 12.75 -22.43
N GLY A 114 10.34 11.65 -22.23
CA GLY A 114 9.75 10.34 -22.03
C GLY A 114 10.05 9.82 -20.63
N GLN A 115 9.00 9.46 -19.89
CA GLN A 115 9.10 8.68 -18.67
C GLN A 115 9.53 7.25 -19.05
N THR A 116 10.59 6.72 -18.46
CA THR A 116 11.02 5.32 -18.67
C THR A 116 11.08 4.56 -17.36
N ALA A 117 10.67 3.30 -17.41
CA ALA A 117 10.72 2.40 -16.26
C ALA A 117 12.18 2.08 -15.92
N PHE A 118 12.50 2.07 -14.63
CA PHE A 118 13.80 1.61 -14.17
C PHE A 118 13.67 0.41 -13.24
N ARG A 119 14.78 -0.33 -13.14
CA ARG A 119 15.05 -1.27 -12.06
C ARG A 119 16.38 -0.91 -11.41
N TRP A 120 16.36 -0.72 -10.09
CA TRP A 120 17.52 -0.43 -9.29
C TRP A 120 17.95 -1.68 -8.51
N VAL A 121 19.22 -2.04 -8.61
CA VAL A 121 19.85 -3.15 -7.86
C VAL A 121 21.29 -2.80 -7.53
N ASN A 122 21.70 -3.05 -6.28
CA ASN A 122 23.08 -2.88 -5.82
C ASN A 122 23.68 -1.50 -6.18
N GLY A 123 22.92 -0.41 -5.94
CA GLY A 123 23.39 0.95 -6.21
C GLY A 123 23.28 1.41 -7.66
N THR A 124 22.76 0.58 -8.56
CA THR A 124 22.71 0.89 -10.00
C THR A 124 21.27 0.95 -10.48
N MET A 125 20.85 2.12 -10.97
CA MET A 125 19.59 2.30 -11.70
C MET A 125 19.79 1.92 -13.18
N THR A 126 18.98 0.98 -13.68
CA THR A 126 19.06 0.48 -15.05
C THR A 126 17.72 0.69 -15.75
N ASP A 127 17.75 1.24 -16.97
CA ASP A 127 16.58 1.28 -17.86
C ASP A 127 16.25 -0.16 -18.26
N ILE A 128 15.00 -0.57 -18.05
CA ILE A 128 14.54 -1.93 -18.34
C ILE A 128 13.75 -2.03 -19.64
N GLU A 129 13.61 -0.93 -20.37
CA GLU A 129 12.91 -0.89 -21.65
C GLU A 129 13.83 -0.54 -22.84
N PRO A 130 13.48 -0.97 -24.07
CA PRO A 130 14.12 -0.47 -25.28
C PRO A 130 13.85 1.03 -25.46
N PRO A 131 14.75 1.78 -26.12
CA PRO A 131 14.50 3.17 -26.46
C PRO A 131 13.25 3.29 -27.35
N SER A 132 12.44 4.34 -27.14
CA SER A 132 11.20 4.73 -27.87
C SER A 132 9.86 4.41 -27.18
N PHE A 133 9.84 4.02 -25.90
CA PHE A 133 8.60 3.82 -25.13
C PHE A 133 8.51 4.80 -23.98
N THR A 134 7.30 5.25 -23.67
CA THR A 134 6.99 5.81 -22.35
C THR A 134 6.55 4.66 -21.47
N SER A 135 7.18 4.46 -20.32
CA SER A 135 6.92 3.33 -19.42
C SER A 135 7.04 3.69 -17.96
N THR A 136 6.32 2.93 -17.13
CA THR A 136 6.36 3.03 -15.66
C THR A 136 6.31 1.63 -15.09
N ALA A 137 7.27 1.28 -14.22
CA ALA A 137 7.17 0.08 -13.41
C ALA A 137 6.45 0.42 -12.10
N PHE A 138 5.24 -0.11 -11.93
CA PHE A 138 4.40 0.12 -10.76
C PHE A 138 4.62 -0.93 -9.67
N ALA A 139 5.04 -2.15 -10.03
CA ALA A 139 5.15 -3.24 -9.06
C ALA A 139 6.32 -4.19 -9.35
N VAL A 140 6.83 -4.85 -8.33
CA VAL A 140 7.87 -5.88 -8.39
C VAL A 140 7.51 -7.07 -7.48
N SER A 141 7.80 -8.30 -7.90
CA SER A 141 7.58 -9.49 -7.07
C SER A 141 8.48 -9.51 -5.83
N ALA A 142 8.11 -10.32 -4.83
CA ALA A 142 8.85 -10.42 -3.57
C ALA A 142 10.33 -10.80 -3.76
N ASP A 143 10.63 -11.64 -4.75
CA ASP A 143 11.98 -12.05 -5.12
C ASP A 143 12.71 -11.09 -6.07
N GLY A 144 12.05 -10.00 -6.48
CA GLY A 144 12.64 -8.98 -7.35
C GLY A 144 12.78 -9.37 -8.83
N SER A 145 12.21 -10.51 -9.24
CA SER A 145 12.40 -11.10 -10.57
C SER A 145 11.35 -10.70 -11.61
N ILE A 146 10.14 -10.32 -11.18
CA ILE A 146 9.02 -9.94 -12.04
C ILE A 146 8.69 -8.47 -11.80
N VAL A 147 8.45 -7.71 -12.88
CA VAL A 147 8.10 -6.29 -12.81
C VAL A 147 6.81 -6.03 -13.58
N ALA A 148 5.83 -5.39 -12.97
CA ALA A 148 4.59 -5.03 -13.65
C ALA A 148 4.45 -3.51 -13.77
N GLY A 149 3.76 -3.07 -14.83
CA GLY A 149 3.74 -1.67 -15.17
C GLY A 149 2.93 -1.35 -16.42
N THR A 150 3.11 -0.13 -16.90
CA THR A 150 2.55 0.38 -18.16
C THR A 150 3.63 0.64 -19.18
N ARG A 151 3.24 0.55 -20.45
CA ARG A 151 4.09 0.88 -21.59
C ARG A 151 3.25 1.43 -22.75
N TYR A 152 3.67 2.58 -23.29
CA TYR A 152 3.03 3.24 -24.41
C TYR A 152 4.01 3.34 -25.59
N GLN A 153 3.57 2.91 -26.77
CA GLN A 153 4.24 3.20 -28.04
C GLN A 153 3.53 4.38 -28.72
N ALA A 154 4.28 5.25 -29.41
CA ALA A 154 3.75 6.40 -30.17
C ALA A 154 2.67 6.05 -31.23
N THR A 155 2.42 4.76 -31.47
CA THR A 155 1.41 4.21 -32.40
C THR A 155 0.06 3.87 -31.74
N ASN A 156 -0.27 4.48 -30.60
CA ASN A 156 -1.61 4.45 -29.96
C ASN A 156 -2.10 3.13 -29.38
N GLU A 157 -1.23 2.13 -29.16
CA GLU A 157 -1.64 0.86 -28.52
C GLU A 157 -0.92 0.70 -27.17
N PRO A 158 -1.64 0.68 -26.03
CA PRO A 158 -1.03 0.39 -24.72
C PRO A 158 -0.68 -1.10 -24.60
N PHE A 159 0.50 -1.40 -24.05
CA PHE A 159 1.02 -2.77 -23.81
C PHE A 159 1.24 -3.01 -22.29
N PHE A 160 1.08 -4.26 -21.83
CA PHE A 160 1.00 -4.62 -20.39
C PHE A 160 2.09 -5.58 -19.91
N ALA A 161 2.47 -5.39 -18.64
CA ALA A 161 3.21 -6.24 -17.69
C ALA A 161 4.46 -7.01 -18.20
N PHE A 162 5.61 -6.75 -17.55
CA PHE A 162 6.92 -7.29 -17.92
C PHE A 162 7.34 -8.45 -17.01
N ARG A 163 7.09 -9.68 -17.45
CA ARG A 163 7.78 -10.82 -16.84
C ARG A 163 9.13 -11.01 -17.50
N ALA A 164 10.18 -10.32 -17.05
CA ALA A 164 11.59 -10.52 -17.44
C ALA A 164 11.80 -11.09 -18.87
N GLY A 165 11.34 -10.36 -19.90
CA GLY A 165 11.45 -10.74 -21.31
C GLY A 165 10.25 -11.47 -21.94
N VAL A 166 9.17 -11.71 -21.19
CA VAL A 166 7.89 -12.24 -21.67
C VAL A 166 6.81 -11.17 -21.50
N ASN A 167 6.26 -10.70 -22.63
CA ASN A 167 5.11 -9.79 -22.63
C ASN A 167 3.86 -10.53 -22.11
N ILE A 168 3.23 -10.03 -21.05
CA ILE A 168 1.94 -10.53 -20.56
C ILE A 168 0.83 -9.62 -21.09
N GLY A 169 0.20 -10.02 -22.19
CA GLY A 169 -0.93 -9.32 -22.84
C GLY A 169 -0.52 -8.74 -24.20
N ARG A 170 -0.92 -9.34 -25.33
CA ARG A 170 -2.25 -9.19 -25.94
C ARG A 170 -2.55 -10.34 -26.92
N THR A 171 -3.73 -10.97 -26.89
CA THR A 171 -4.27 -11.75 -28.03
C THR A 171 -5.81 -11.82 -28.07
N GLY A 172 -6.54 -10.70 -28.20
CA GLY A 172 -7.95 -10.67 -28.69
C GLY A 172 -9.03 -9.98 -27.83
N ARG A 173 -10.31 -10.10 -28.25
CA ARG A 173 -11.52 -9.41 -27.70
C ARG A 173 -11.75 -9.77 -26.21
N GLY A 174 -11.33 -8.88 -25.30
CA GLY A 174 -11.48 -8.94 -23.84
C GLY A 174 -11.26 -7.53 -23.22
N PRO A 175 -11.32 -7.32 -21.90
CA PRO A 175 -10.96 -6.05 -21.30
C PRO A 175 -9.53 -5.67 -21.67
N VAL A 176 -9.32 -4.39 -21.99
CA VAL A 176 -8.00 -3.79 -22.08
C VAL A 176 -7.56 -3.58 -20.64
N PHE A 177 -6.74 -4.48 -20.09
CA PHE A 177 -5.94 -4.16 -18.91
C PHE A 177 -5.24 -2.83 -19.22
N GLU A 178 -5.25 -1.80 -18.39
CA GLU A 178 -4.70 -0.47 -18.73
C GLU A 178 -3.46 -0.14 -17.90
N SER A 179 -3.41 -0.64 -16.67
CA SER A 179 -2.26 -0.49 -15.78
C SER A 179 -2.23 -1.66 -14.82
N ALA A 180 -1.11 -2.38 -14.76
CA ALA A 180 -0.82 -3.25 -13.61
C ALA A 180 -0.38 -2.35 -12.46
N LYS A 181 -1.04 -2.46 -11.31
CA LYS A 181 -0.76 -1.65 -10.10
C LYS A 181 -0.01 -2.43 -9.04
N SER A 182 -0.27 -3.73 -8.91
CA SER A 182 0.33 -4.57 -7.89
C SER A 182 0.44 -6.04 -8.32
N LEU A 183 1.30 -6.79 -7.63
CA LEU A 183 1.62 -8.20 -7.88
C LEU A 183 1.50 -9.02 -6.58
N SER A 184 1.08 -10.28 -6.69
CA SER A 184 1.28 -11.26 -5.62
C SER A 184 2.78 -11.51 -5.40
N ALA A 185 3.17 -12.08 -4.24
CA ALA A 185 4.58 -12.27 -3.90
C ALA A 185 5.35 -13.14 -4.92
N ASP A 186 4.69 -14.15 -5.48
CA ASP A 186 5.23 -15.00 -6.55
C ASP A 186 5.17 -14.37 -7.96
N GLY A 187 4.57 -13.18 -8.07
CA GLY A 187 4.33 -12.45 -9.31
C GLY A 187 3.42 -13.18 -10.30
N LEU A 188 2.65 -14.18 -9.86
CA LEU A 188 1.73 -14.94 -10.71
C LEU A 188 0.36 -14.26 -10.86
N ILE A 189 -0.01 -13.35 -9.96
CA ILE A 189 -1.23 -12.57 -10.06
C ILE A 189 -0.86 -11.10 -10.19
N ALA A 190 -1.42 -10.44 -11.20
CA ALA A 190 -1.31 -9.00 -11.38
C ALA A 190 -2.70 -8.38 -11.30
N VAL A 191 -2.83 -7.28 -10.56
CA VAL A 191 -4.09 -6.54 -10.44
C VAL A 191 -3.93 -5.11 -10.90
N GLY A 192 -5.05 -4.47 -11.24
CA GLY A 192 -5.03 -3.09 -11.65
C GLY A 192 -6.36 -2.60 -12.20
N VAL A 193 -6.25 -1.66 -13.14
CA VAL A 193 -7.39 -1.05 -13.82
C VAL A 193 -7.37 -1.41 -15.30
N GLY A 194 -8.54 -1.55 -15.89
CA GLY A 194 -8.73 -1.74 -17.33
C GLY A 194 -10.10 -1.31 -17.80
N SER A 195 -10.31 -1.21 -19.11
CA SER A 195 -11.60 -0.90 -19.72
C SER A 195 -12.09 -2.02 -20.62
N PHE A 196 -13.37 -2.37 -20.51
CA PHE A 196 -14.03 -3.26 -21.48
C PHE A 196 -14.44 -2.46 -22.71
N PHE A 197 -14.29 -3.02 -23.92
CA PHE A 197 -14.72 -2.37 -25.18
C PHE A 197 -16.21 -1.93 -25.22
N SER A 198 -17.03 -2.34 -24.25
CA SER A 198 -18.45 -1.99 -24.11
C SER A 198 -18.76 -0.97 -22.99
N ALA A 199 -17.79 -0.53 -22.20
CA ALA A 199 -17.99 0.45 -21.13
C ALA A 199 -16.85 1.48 -21.14
N LEU A 200 -17.20 2.77 -21.21
CA LEU A 200 -16.24 3.89 -21.17
C LEU A 200 -15.61 4.11 -19.78
N ASN A 201 -15.90 3.24 -18.81
CA ASN A 201 -15.51 3.44 -17.41
C ASN A 201 -14.46 2.40 -16.99
N PRO A 202 -13.49 2.80 -16.15
CA PRO A 202 -12.47 1.90 -15.63
C PRO A 202 -13.10 0.83 -14.72
N GLU A 203 -12.58 -0.39 -14.81
CA GLU A 203 -12.96 -1.54 -13.99
C GLU A 203 -11.71 -2.18 -13.36
N ALA A 204 -11.88 -2.64 -12.13
CA ALA A 204 -10.90 -3.46 -11.43
C ALA A 204 -10.72 -4.77 -12.19
N VAL A 205 -9.47 -5.09 -12.54
CA VAL A 205 -9.13 -6.27 -13.34
C VAL A 205 -7.99 -7.03 -12.69
N GLY A 206 -8.01 -8.35 -12.85
CA GLY A 206 -6.94 -9.24 -12.40
C GLY A 206 -6.51 -10.20 -13.49
N TRP A 207 -5.20 -10.28 -13.74
CA TRP A 207 -4.63 -11.43 -14.45
C TRP A 207 -4.43 -12.55 -13.44
N ILE A 208 -5.39 -13.47 -13.40
CA ILE A 208 -5.41 -14.61 -12.48
C ILE A 208 -5.20 -15.88 -13.31
N PRO A 209 -4.19 -16.71 -12.99
CA PRO A 209 -3.92 -17.94 -13.73
C PRO A 209 -5.18 -18.81 -13.86
N ASN A 210 -5.48 -19.22 -15.10
CA ASN A 210 -6.62 -20.08 -15.45
C ASN A 210 -8.02 -19.50 -15.19
N ALA A 211 -8.16 -18.22 -14.84
CA ALA A 211 -9.48 -17.59 -14.65
C ALA A 211 -10.22 -17.38 -15.99
N ASP A 212 -9.49 -17.01 -17.05
CA ASP A 212 -10.01 -16.96 -18.42
C ASP A 212 -9.32 -18.04 -19.29
N PRO A 213 -10.06 -18.95 -19.95
CA PRO A 213 -9.50 -19.97 -20.84
C PRO A 213 -8.66 -19.42 -22.01
N LYS A 214 -8.82 -18.14 -22.34
CA LYS A 214 -8.07 -17.42 -23.38
C LYS A 214 -6.89 -16.64 -22.82
N GLY A 215 -6.67 -16.66 -21.50
CA GLY A 215 -5.55 -16.00 -20.82
C GLY A 215 -5.71 -14.49 -20.65
N TYR A 216 -6.93 -13.96 -20.77
CA TYR A 216 -7.20 -12.54 -20.52
C TYR A 216 -7.28 -12.22 -19.03
N ALA A 217 -7.09 -10.94 -18.71
CA ALA A 217 -7.49 -10.44 -17.41
C ALA A 217 -9.00 -10.57 -17.23
N SER A 218 -9.42 -10.92 -16.03
CA SER A 218 -10.82 -11.05 -15.63
C SER A 218 -11.25 -9.79 -14.91
N GLY A 219 -12.48 -9.34 -15.16
CA GLY A 219 -13.10 -8.27 -14.37
C GLY A 219 -13.35 -8.77 -12.95
N LEU A 220 -12.98 -7.95 -11.96
CA LEU A 220 -13.19 -8.22 -10.54
C LEU A 220 -14.57 -7.69 -10.07
N GLY A 221 -15.28 -6.95 -10.95
CA GLY A 221 -16.56 -6.33 -10.65
C GLY A 221 -16.44 -5.02 -9.88
N ALA A 222 -17.59 -4.52 -9.41
CA ALA A 222 -17.70 -3.32 -8.60
C ALA A 222 -18.84 -3.47 -7.58
N LEU A 223 -18.90 -2.58 -6.59
CA LEU A 223 -20.04 -2.50 -5.68
C LEU A 223 -21.35 -2.18 -6.42
N PRO A 224 -22.52 -2.53 -5.84
CA PRO A 224 -23.81 -2.22 -6.45
C PRO A 224 -23.95 -0.73 -6.78
N GLN A 225 -24.44 -0.43 -7.99
CA GLN A 225 -24.65 0.94 -8.50
C GLN A 225 -23.36 1.76 -8.73
N SER A 226 -22.18 1.17 -8.52
CA SER A 226 -20.92 1.77 -8.97
C SER A 226 -20.83 1.75 -10.49
N SER A 227 -20.27 2.83 -11.04
CA SER A 227 -20.01 2.98 -12.47
C SER A 227 -18.58 2.59 -12.85
N SER A 228 -17.68 2.49 -11.87
CA SER A 228 -16.28 2.13 -12.04
C SER A 228 -15.70 1.46 -10.79
N SER A 229 -14.61 0.73 -10.97
CA SER A 229 -13.80 0.17 -9.90
C SER A 229 -12.32 0.15 -10.28
N VAL A 230 -11.44 0.10 -9.29
CA VAL A 230 -9.99 0.01 -9.45
C VAL A 230 -9.45 -0.94 -8.39
N ALA A 231 -8.57 -1.85 -8.79
CA ALA A 231 -7.73 -2.62 -7.87
C ALA A 231 -6.36 -1.93 -7.75
N GLU A 232 -5.95 -1.63 -6.53
CA GLU A 232 -4.70 -0.92 -6.23
C GLU A 232 -3.63 -1.88 -5.70
N ALA A 233 -4.00 -2.80 -4.79
CA ALA A 233 -3.06 -3.73 -4.16
C ALA A 233 -3.61 -5.15 -4.04
N ILE A 234 -2.70 -6.12 -3.89
CA ILE A 234 -3.00 -7.53 -3.65
C ILE A 234 -2.09 -8.08 -2.54
N SER A 235 -2.62 -8.93 -1.67
CA SER A 235 -1.86 -9.60 -0.61
C SER A 235 -0.78 -10.51 -1.17
N ALA A 236 0.29 -10.72 -0.41
CA ALA A 236 1.41 -11.59 -0.78
C ALA A 236 0.95 -13.01 -1.19
N ASP A 237 -0.06 -13.55 -0.50
CA ASP A 237 -0.65 -14.86 -0.79
C ASP A 237 -1.60 -14.88 -2.02
N GLY A 238 -1.87 -13.72 -2.62
CA GLY A 238 -2.70 -13.58 -3.80
C GLY A 238 -4.20 -13.74 -3.58
N THR A 239 -4.66 -13.78 -2.32
CA THR A 239 -6.06 -14.10 -1.98
C THR A 239 -6.95 -12.87 -1.75
N THR A 240 -6.35 -11.74 -1.38
CA THR A 240 -7.07 -10.52 -1.02
C THR A 240 -6.61 -9.38 -1.92
N ILE A 241 -7.53 -8.84 -2.72
CA ILE A 241 -7.29 -7.69 -3.58
C ILE A 241 -8.07 -6.51 -3.01
N VAL A 242 -7.47 -5.33 -2.96
CA VAL A 242 -8.09 -4.12 -2.43
C VAL A 242 -8.01 -2.97 -3.42
N GLY A 243 -8.91 -2.01 -3.26
CA GLY A 243 -8.94 -0.79 -4.04
C GLY A 243 -10.20 -0.02 -3.73
N HIS A 244 -10.94 0.38 -4.75
CA HIS A 244 -12.16 1.17 -4.56
C HIS A 244 -13.18 0.98 -5.68
N SER A 245 -14.45 1.22 -5.35
CA SER A 245 -15.55 1.32 -6.30
C SER A 245 -16.15 2.73 -6.24
N SER A 246 -16.42 3.33 -7.40
CA SER A 246 -16.98 4.69 -7.48
C SER A 246 -18.31 4.70 -8.21
N GLY A 247 -19.26 5.47 -7.70
CA GLY A 247 -20.60 5.62 -8.26
C GLY A 247 -21.22 6.97 -7.93
N PRO A 248 -22.53 7.15 -8.19
CA PRO A 248 -23.23 8.42 -7.96
C PRO A 248 -23.33 8.81 -6.48
N TYR A 249 -23.07 7.88 -5.56
CA TYR A 249 -23.15 8.10 -4.11
C TYR A 249 -21.81 8.39 -3.44
N GLY A 250 -20.70 8.30 -4.19
CA GLY A 250 -19.34 8.47 -3.66
C GLY A 250 -18.39 7.38 -4.11
N THR A 251 -17.22 7.37 -3.48
CA THR A 251 -16.20 6.33 -3.65
C THR A 251 -16.08 5.56 -2.35
N GLU A 252 -16.08 4.23 -2.42
CA GLU A 252 -15.91 3.39 -1.24
C GLU A 252 -14.76 2.42 -1.45
N ALA A 253 -13.90 2.31 -0.45
CA ALA A 253 -12.83 1.32 -0.39
C ALA A 253 -13.45 -0.07 -0.46
N THR A 254 -12.89 -0.93 -1.31
CA THR A 254 -13.49 -2.21 -1.68
C THR A 254 -12.47 -3.33 -1.58
N ILE A 255 -12.90 -4.46 -1.02
CA ILE A 255 -12.20 -5.75 -1.12
C ILE A 255 -12.79 -6.53 -2.28
N PHE A 256 -11.93 -6.99 -3.19
CA PHE A 256 -12.22 -7.90 -4.28
C PHE A 256 -11.69 -9.29 -3.88
N THR A 257 -12.51 -10.09 -3.19
CA THR A 257 -12.22 -11.50 -2.90
C THR A 257 -12.81 -12.41 -3.99
N PRO A 258 -12.55 -13.74 -3.98
CA PRO A 258 -13.33 -14.68 -4.77
C PRO A 258 -14.83 -14.62 -4.38
N GLY A 259 -15.60 -13.77 -5.05
CA GLY A 259 -17.00 -13.50 -4.72
C GLY A 259 -17.43 -12.09 -5.14
N PRO A 260 -18.64 -11.65 -4.76
CA PRO A 260 -19.06 -10.27 -4.96
C PRO A 260 -18.15 -9.29 -4.21
N PRO A 261 -17.76 -8.15 -4.82
CA PRO A 261 -17.01 -7.11 -4.14
C PRO A 261 -17.70 -6.64 -2.85
N HIS A 262 -16.91 -6.37 -1.82
CA HIS A 262 -17.37 -5.96 -0.50
C HIS A 262 -16.81 -4.59 -0.11
N GLY A 263 -17.68 -3.64 0.22
CA GLY A 263 -17.30 -2.32 0.69
C GLY A 263 -16.88 -2.37 2.16
N ILE A 264 -15.79 -1.70 2.51
CA ILE A 264 -15.25 -1.69 3.89
C ILE A 264 -15.59 -0.40 4.66
N GLY A 265 -16.49 0.43 4.11
CA GLY A 265 -17.01 1.63 4.75
C GLY A 265 -16.13 2.88 4.59
N ASP A 266 -16.37 3.84 5.47
CA ASP A 266 -15.69 5.15 5.52
C ASP A 266 -15.46 5.56 6.98
N LEU A 267 -14.63 6.59 7.19
CA LEU A 267 -14.48 7.21 8.51
C LEU A 267 -15.75 7.99 8.89
N PRO A 268 -16.10 8.07 10.19
CA PRO A 268 -17.26 8.83 10.63
C PRO A 268 -17.09 10.34 10.35
N GLY A 269 -18.21 11.00 10.02
CA GLY A 269 -18.28 12.45 9.88
C GLY A 269 -18.05 13.00 8.46
N GLY A 270 -17.30 12.27 7.63
CA GLY A 270 -17.06 12.63 6.23
C GLY A 270 -18.21 12.27 5.28
N SER A 271 -18.07 12.75 4.03
CA SER A 271 -18.83 12.24 2.89
C SER A 271 -18.22 10.92 2.39
N LEU A 272 -19.03 9.98 1.91
CA LEU A 272 -18.57 8.69 1.36
C LEU A 272 -17.46 8.85 0.31
N SER A 273 -16.21 8.73 0.77
CA SER A 273 -15.01 8.85 -0.05
C SER A 273 -13.84 8.16 0.66
N SER A 274 -13.77 6.85 0.49
CA SER A 274 -12.66 6.02 0.97
C SER A 274 -11.98 5.26 -0.18
N ARG A 275 -10.66 5.08 -0.09
CA ARG A 275 -9.83 4.33 -1.06
C ARG A 275 -8.79 3.50 -0.31
N ALA A 276 -8.75 2.20 -0.56
CA ALA A 276 -7.68 1.34 -0.06
C ALA A 276 -6.50 1.36 -1.05
N TYR A 277 -5.29 1.57 -0.53
CA TYR A 277 -4.05 1.62 -1.32
C TYR A 277 -3.10 0.46 -1.01
N GLY A 278 -3.08 -0.03 0.23
CA GLY A 278 -2.20 -1.12 0.65
C GLY A 278 -2.92 -2.22 1.45
N VAL A 279 -2.37 -3.43 1.43
CA VAL A 279 -2.90 -4.60 2.16
C VAL A 279 -1.75 -5.48 2.66
N SER A 280 -1.85 -6.00 3.89
CA SER A 280 -0.84 -6.90 4.46
C SER A 280 -0.77 -8.24 3.72
N GLY A 281 0.32 -8.98 3.92
CA GLY A 281 0.60 -10.22 3.21
C GLY A 281 -0.44 -11.32 3.44
N ASP A 282 -1.14 -11.26 4.57
CA ASP A 282 -2.24 -12.15 4.95
C ASP A 282 -3.65 -11.56 4.70
N GLY A 283 -3.75 -10.36 4.12
CA GLY A 283 -5.01 -9.70 3.80
C GLY A 283 -5.74 -9.05 4.99
N ARG A 284 -5.20 -9.11 6.21
CA ARG A 284 -5.95 -8.72 7.43
C ARG A 284 -5.91 -7.24 7.76
N ILE A 285 -4.86 -6.54 7.34
CA ILE A 285 -4.69 -5.10 7.55
C ILE A 285 -4.78 -4.41 6.19
N ILE A 286 -5.69 -3.46 6.07
CA ILE A 286 -5.88 -2.64 4.87
C ILE A 286 -5.67 -1.20 5.25
N VAL A 287 -4.93 -0.46 4.43
CA VAL A 287 -4.63 0.96 4.67
C VAL A 287 -5.01 1.81 3.48
N GLY A 288 -5.26 3.09 3.72
CA GLY A 288 -5.66 3.99 2.66
C GLY A 288 -6.00 5.39 3.13
N GLU A 289 -6.87 6.06 2.36
CA GLU A 289 -7.41 7.39 2.65
C GLU A 289 -8.94 7.32 2.76
N ALA A 290 -9.49 8.07 3.71
CA ALA A 290 -10.92 8.21 3.92
C ALA A 290 -11.27 9.67 4.28
N SER A 291 -12.50 10.08 3.99
CA SER A 291 -12.98 11.41 4.36
C SER A 291 -13.46 11.40 5.80
N ALA A 292 -12.98 12.34 6.62
CA ALA A 292 -13.42 12.55 7.99
C ALA A 292 -13.94 13.98 8.20
N ASP A 293 -14.53 14.26 9.37
CA ASP A 293 -14.98 15.62 9.76
C ASP A 293 -13.86 16.68 9.65
N SER A 294 -12.61 16.25 9.86
CA SER A 294 -11.37 17.03 9.82
C SER A 294 -10.78 17.20 8.41
N GLY A 295 -11.35 16.54 7.39
CA GLY A 295 -10.79 16.40 6.05
C GLY A 295 -10.30 14.98 5.76
N PRO A 296 -9.55 14.77 4.65
CA PRO A 296 -9.00 13.46 4.33
C PRO A 296 -8.01 12.98 5.39
N GLU A 297 -8.13 11.72 5.82
CA GLU A 297 -7.25 11.09 6.79
C GLU A 297 -6.83 9.68 6.36
N ALA A 298 -5.61 9.32 6.76
CA ALA A 298 -5.13 7.95 6.66
C ALA A 298 -5.93 7.01 7.57
N PHE A 299 -6.41 5.90 7.03
CA PHE A 299 -7.12 4.88 7.81
C PHE A 299 -6.34 3.57 7.93
N VAL A 300 -6.69 2.80 8.96
CA VAL A 300 -6.43 1.35 9.04
C VAL A 300 -7.76 0.62 9.19
N TRP A 301 -7.94 -0.43 8.40
CA TRP A 301 -9.08 -1.33 8.48
C TRP A 301 -8.62 -2.74 8.85
N SER A 302 -9.41 -3.40 9.70
CA SER A 302 -9.35 -4.84 9.95
C SER A 302 -10.77 -5.36 10.15
N GLU A 303 -11.00 -6.65 9.90
CA GLU A 303 -12.33 -7.25 10.07
C GLU A 303 -12.87 -7.06 11.50
N ALA A 304 -12.00 -7.16 12.51
CA ALA A 304 -12.39 -7.04 13.92
C ALA A 304 -12.60 -5.59 14.37
N GLY A 305 -11.90 -4.63 13.76
CA GLY A 305 -11.90 -3.22 14.18
C GLY A 305 -12.71 -2.28 13.29
N GLY A 306 -13.07 -2.70 12.07
CA GLY A 306 -13.59 -1.81 11.03
C GLY A 306 -12.57 -0.74 10.62
N MET A 307 -13.03 0.25 9.87
CA MET A 307 -12.22 1.39 9.44
C MET A 307 -12.02 2.37 10.59
N ARG A 308 -10.77 2.73 10.88
CA ARG A 308 -10.41 3.65 11.97
C ARG A 308 -9.31 4.61 11.52
N SER A 309 -9.32 5.84 12.05
CA SER A 309 -8.27 6.82 11.79
C SER A 309 -6.93 6.32 12.34
N LEU A 310 -5.90 6.31 11.50
CA LEU A 310 -4.55 5.95 11.92
C LEU A 310 -4.02 6.94 12.96
N LYS A 311 -4.36 8.22 12.82
CA LYS A 311 -3.98 9.27 13.76
C LYS A 311 -4.52 8.99 15.16
N ASP A 312 -5.81 8.63 15.26
CA ASP A 312 -6.44 8.30 16.55
C ASP A 312 -5.83 7.04 17.17
N ILE A 313 -5.53 6.02 16.36
CA ILE A 313 -4.85 4.80 16.82
C ILE A 313 -3.49 5.14 17.42
N LEU A 314 -2.70 5.99 16.77
CA LEU A 314 -1.36 6.39 17.24
C LEU A 314 -1.43 7.22 18.52
N MET A 315 -2.29 8.25 18.56
CA MET A 315 -2.43 9.11 19.73
C MET A 315 -2.97 8.36 20.95
N SER A 316 -3.96 7.48 20.76
CA SER A 316 -4.48 6.64 21.84
C SER A 316 -3.46 5.61 22.35
N SER A 317 -2.49 5.24 21.51
CA SER A 317 -1.36 4.38 21.87
C SER A 317 -0.19 5.14 22.50
N GLY A 318 -0.32 6.45 22.72
CA GLY A 318 0.70 7.29 23.34
C GLY A 318 1.84 7.71 22.41
N VAL A 319 1.67 7.54 21.09
CA VAL A 319 2.63 8.05 20.10
C VAL A 319 2.38 9.54 19.89
N ASP A 320 3.41 10.35 20.12
CA ASP A 320 3.34 11.78 19.86
C ASP A 320 3.56 12.07 18.37
N ILE A 321 2.50 12.55 17.72
CA ILE A 321 2.50 13.03 16.34
C ILE A 321 1.99 14.47 16.26
N ALA A 322 2.18 15.25 17.34
CA ALA A 322 1.68 16.62 17.42
C ALA A 322 2.13 17.47 16.20
N GLY A 323 1.17 18.17 15.61
CA GLY A 323 1.39 19.02 14.43
C GLY A 323 1.37 18.29 13.09
N TRP A 324 1.34 16.94 13.08
CA TRP A 324 1.18 16.18 11.83
C TRP A 324 -0.29 16.02 11.42
N SER A 325 -0.52 16.12 10.11
CA SER A 325 -1.75 15.67 9.44
C SER A 325 -1.42 14.49 8.54
N LEU A 326 -1.92 13.31 8.88
CA LEU A 326 -1.68 12.08 8.11
C LEU A 326 -2.76 11.96 7.02
N TYR A 327 -2.40 12.29 5.78
CA TYR A 327 -3.35 12.37 4.66
C TYR A 327 -3.65 11.00 4.05
N ARG A 328 -2.61 10.25 3.69
CA ARG A 328 -2.76 8.92 3.07
C ARG A 328 -1.78 7.95 3.68
N ALA A 329 -2.26 6.75 4.02
CA ALA A 329 -1.41 5.57 4.13
C ALA A 329 -1.34 4.93 2.74
N GLU A 330 -0.14 4.87 2.18
CA GLU A 330 0.09 4.41 0.80
C GLU A 330 0.33 2.89 0.78
N ASP A 331 1.02 2.34 1.80
CA ASP A 331 1.38 0.93 1.83
C ASP A 331 1.62 0.39 3.25
N VAL A 332 1.62 -0.94 3.39
CA VAL A 332 1.80 -1.68 4.65
C VAL A 332 2.65 -2.95 4.44
N SER A 333 3.56 -3.25 5.37
CA SER A 333 4.41 -4.46 5.32
C SER A 333 3.60 -5.75 5.39
N ASP A 334 4.19 -6.87 4.96
CA ASP A 334 3.51 -8.17 4.88
C ASP A 334 2.97 -8.62 6.24
N ASP A 335 3.66 -8.28 7.32
CA ASP A 335 3.27 -8.59 8.70
C ASP A 335 2.32 -7.56 9.33
N GLY A 336 1.96 -6.50 8.61
CA GLY A 336 1.04 -5.45 9.05
C GLY A 336 1.62 -4.45 10.05
N ARG A 337 2.95 -4.45 10.28
CA ARG A 337 3.58 -3.67 11.36
C ARG A 337 4.17 -2.35 10.93
N VAL A 338 4.50 -2.21 9.66
CA VAL A 338 5.08 -0.98 9.14
C VAL A 338 4.10 -0.39 8.14
N ILE A 339 3.64 0.83 8.40
CA ILE A 339 2.74 1.56 7.51
C ILE A 339 3.48 2.81 7.06
N VAL A 340 3.43 3.10 5.77
CA VAL A 340 4.03 4.29 5.19
C VAL A 340 3.00 5.13 4.49
N GLY A 341 3.30 6.40 4.30
CA GLY A 341 2.44 7.26 3.53
C GLY A 341 2.92 8.69 3.46
N VAL A 342 1.99 9.58 3.19
CA VAL A 342 2.26 11.01 3.02
C VAL A 342 1.35 11.85 3.91
N GLY A 343 1.89 12.93 4.44
CA GLY A 343 1.18 13.86 5.28
C GLY A 343 1.73 15.28 5.17
N VAL A 344 1.23 16.15 6.05
CA VAL A 344 1.78 17.48 6.27
C VAL A 344 2.41 17.52 7.65
N ASN A 345 3.68 17.90 7.71
CA ASN A 345 4.46 17.97 8.94
C ASN A 345 4.12 19.25 9.75
N PRO A 346 4.64 19.41 10.99
CA PRO A 346 4.38 20.57 11.84
C PRO A 346 4.86 21.92 11.27
N MET A 347 5.70 21.89 10.23
CA MET A 347 6.16 23.08 9.49
C MET A 347 5.23 23.42 8.31
N GLY A 348 4.18 22.64 8.07
CA GLY A 348 3.26 22.84 6.96
C GLY A 348 3.75 22.29 5.62
N GLN A 349 4.76 21.41 5.63
CA GLN A 349 5.38 20.85 4.43
C GLN A 349 4.86 19.43 4.17
N TRP A 350 4.71 19.08 2.90
CA TRP A 350 4.43 17.70 2.49
C TRP A 350 5.62 16.82 2.80
N GLU A 351 5.41 15.75 3.56
CA GLU A 351 6.49 14.86 3.95
C GLU A 351 5.97 13.42 4.04
N GLY A 352 6.81 12.49 3.57
CA GLY A 352 6.59 11.08 3.77
C GLY A 352 6.71 10.75 5.26
N TRP A 353 5.95 9.77 5.71
CA TRP A 353 6.08 9.26 7.07
C TRP A 353 6.11 7.74 7.10
N VAL A 354 6.66 7.20 8.18
CA VAL A 354 6.66 5.77 8.50
C VAL A 354 6.26 5.57 9.96
N VAL A 355 5.35 4.62 10.15
CA VAL A 355 4.89 4.13 11.44
C VAL A 355 5.41 2.71 11.62
N MET A 356 6.02 2.41 12.76
CA MET A 356 6.43 1.06 13.15
C MET A 356 5.68 0.62 14.42
N ILE A 357 4.96 -0.49 14.35
CA ILE A 357 4.13 -1.03 15.44
C ILE A 357 4.77 -2.35 15.94
N PRO A 358 5.48 -2.34 17.08
CA PRO A 358 6.17 -3.53 17.59
C PRO A 358 5.19 -4.58 18.16
N GLU A 359 5.63 -5.82 18.33
CA GLU A 359 4.88 -6.80 19.12
C GLU A 359 4.96 -6.48 20.63
N PRO A 360 3.91 -6.80 21.43
CA PRO A 360 2.61 -7.35 21.03
C PRO A 360 1.63 -6.28 20.56
N SER A 361 2.10 -5.05 20.29
CA SER A 361 1.27 -3.92 19.88
C SER A 361 0.53 -4.14 18.56
N SER A 362 0.92 -5.13 17.75
CA SER A 362 0.15 -5.58 16.58
C SER A 362 -1.21 -6.21 16.93
N CYS A 363 -1.41 -6.75 18.14
CA CYS A 363 -2.76 -7.11 18.63
C CYS A 363 -3.67 -5.88 18.81
N PHE A 364 -3.13 -4.66 18.84
CA PHE A 364 -3.92 -3.43 18.99
C PHE A 364 -4.63 -3.04 17.68
N LEU A 365 -4.14 -3.49 16.52
CA LEU A 365 -4.87 -3.38 15.25
C LEU A 365 -6.03 -4.38 15.16
N ALA A 366 -5.96 -5.51 15.88
CA ALA A 366 -6.93 -6.60 15.81
C ALA A 366 -7.90 -6.72 17.00
N VAL A 367 -7.61 -6.16 18.18
CA VAL A 367 -8.39 -6.42 19.40
C VAL A 367 -8.74 -5.15 20.15
N TRP A 368 -9.95 -4.64 19.92
CA TRP A 368 -10.74 -3.93 20.95
C TRP A 368 -12.23 -4.28 20.79
N SER A 369 -12.56 -5.55 21.04
CA SER A 369 -13.94 -6.02 21.19
C SER A 369 -14.08 -6.99 22.37
N VAL A 370 -13.71 -6.55 23.58
CA VAL A 370 -14.27 -7.12 24.81
C VAL A 370 -14.74 -6.00 25.72
N GLY A 371 -15.90 -5.43 25.37
CA GLY A 371 -16.76 -4.81 26.37
C GLY A 371 -17.21 -5.90 27.34
N LEU A 372 -16.78 -5.80 28.59
CA LEU A 372 -17.17 -6.67 29.70
C LEU A 372 -18.67 -6.54 29.97
N LEU A 373 -19.50 -7.36 29.31
CA LEU A 373 -20.91 -7.56 29.65
C LEU A 373 -21.27 -9.03 29.50
N GLY A 374 -21.54 -9.70 30.62
CA GLY A 374 -22.13 -11.04 30.58
C GLY A 374 -22.02 -11.93 31.82
N VAL A 375 -22.01 -11.41 33.06
CA VAL A 375 -22.45 -12.27 34.19
C VAL A 375 -23.96 -12.20 34.24
N THR A 376 -24.61 -13.08 33.46
CA THR A 376 -26.04 -13.34 33.59
C THR A 376 -26.30 -14.15 34.86
N SER A 377 -27.40 -13.81 35.49
CA SER A 377 -27.87 -14.23 36.80
C SER A 377 -28.10 -15.74 36.92
N ARG A 378 -27.77 -16.31 38.08
CA ARG A 378 -28.46 -17.51 38.59
C ARG A 378 -29.33 -17.13 39.77
N ILE A 379 -30.62 -16.96 39.48
CA ILE A 379 -31.70 -17.01 40.46
C ILE A 379 -31.91 -18.48 40.80
N SER A 380 -31.53 -18.91 42.01
CA SER A 380 -31.91 -20.22 42.55
C SER A 380 -33.29 -20.14 43.20
N ARG A 381 -34.28 -20.86 42.65
CA ARG A 381 -35.51 -21.18 43.37
C ARG A 381 -35.25 -22.35 44.35
N PRO A 382 -35.78 -22.31 45.58
CA PRO A 382 -35.71 -23.45 46.50
C PRO A 382 -36.67 -24.56 46.09
N LYS A 383 -36.26 -25.82 46.26
CA LYS A 383 -37.16 -26.98 46.30
C LYS A 383 -37.64 -27.19 47.73
N ASN A 384 -38.94 -27.32 47.91
CA ASN A 384 -39.58 -27.70 49.17
C ASN A 384 -39.30 -29.17 49.50
N GLY A 385 -39.14 -29.47 50.79
CA GLY A 385 -38.97 -30.79 51.37
C GLY A 385 -38.43 -30.69 52.79
#